data_AF-A0A4Q0I2P7-F1
#
_entry.id   AF-A0A4Q0I2P7-F1
#
_cell.length_a   1.000
_cell.length_b   1.000
_cell.length_c   1.000
_cell.angle_alpha   90.00
_cell.angle_beta   90.00
_cell.angle_gamma   90.00
#
_symmetry.space_group_name_H-M   'P 1'
#
loop_
_entity.id
_entity.type
_entity.pdbx_description
1 polymer ?
#
loop_
_entity_poly.entity_id
_entity_poly.type
_entity_poly.pdbx_seq_one_letter_code
_entity_poly.pdbx_strand_id
1 'polypeptide(L)'
;MKDMINIGTVMEIYENEVLVMTSDVELIYLKKSPKMFLGQQVCFSESDIVKPGVRKLKYVLASGIAAIFMVALIAVHLIQNISISPQNISYAFIDMDINPSIGFFIDDKNIVQEVSPLNSDAENLTKDLSLEHLHVTEAVKQVIDKSKETGILNENENSVIMISGSLNPENSDYNVKKDNLELKLNQLLTSLADIDNTLADKSYTIKIVQVEPEMKKQAMENGLSSGRQLILEKAQSEGIDLTLEDAKSDSISFLIRKVGLDEQPTDKGPLDLPMESIVSIEPTGVVEPTPAPVSPNIEPTATKTPAASMGIEPVASKTPASSSSVEPTASKSPAASMSREPAPSKTPIAPESMKPSITPKSPVASHDAIKIQYYDSTPNGNDIIQINSVFKLINTGNTTINLKDVTFRYYYTIDSESPQFLDYWAQEGESSLTYRFVKMSKPTEKADYYLEVGFLGGQLNPGKETVVVTWFNKEDWSIYNQKNDYSYNLSSFYTYHDWKYVTGYICGELKWGIEPGN
;
A
#
# COMPACT_ATOMS: atom_id res chain seq x y z
N MET A 1 -29.36 50.92 -66.81
CA MET A 1 -29.70 51.39 -65.43
C MET A 1 -28.85 52.63 -65.17
N LYS A 2 -29.11 53.41 -64.10
CA LYS A 2 -28.08 54.34 -63.61
C LYS A 2 -27.11 53.53 -62.77
N ASP A 3 -25.82 53.68 -63.02
CA ASP A 3 -24.81 53.18 -62.08
C ASP A 3 -24.94 54.00 -60.79
N MET A 4 -25.06 53.32 -59.65
CA MET A 4 -25.08 54.01 -58.36
C MET A 4 -23.66 54.44 -58.02
N ILE A 5 -23.47 55.74 -57.87
CA ILE A 5 -22.19 56.33 -57.43
C ILE A 5 -22.17 56.21 -55.91
N ASN A 6 -21.39 55.25 -55.42
CA ASN A 6 -21.21 55.02 -54.00
C ASN A 6 -20.15 55.99 -53.47
N ILE A 7 -20.23 56.31 -52.17
CA ILE A 7 -19.28 57.21 -51.49
C ILE A 7 -18.68 56.48 -50.29
N GLY A 8 -17.38 56.67 -50.09
CA GLY A 8 -16.68 56.15 -48.92
C GLY A 8 -15.43 56.96 -48.60
N THR A 9 -14.90 56.77 -47.39
CA THR A 9 -13.70 57.47 -46.88
C THR A 9 -12.48 56.57 -46.99
N VAL A 10 -11.37 57.08 -47.55
CA VAL A 10 -10.09 56.37 -47.63
C VAL A 10 -9.50 56.20 -46.22
N MET A 11 -9.47 54.96 -45.73
CA MET A 11 -8.98 54.59 -44.41
C MET A 11 -7.48 54.25 -44.42
N GLU A 12 -7.01 53.55 -45.47
CA GLU A 12 -5.61 53.17 -45.63
C GLU A 12 -5.18 53.20 -47.12
N ILE A 13 -3.89 53.39 -47.38
CA ILE A 13 -3.32 53.47 -48.74
C ILE A 13 -2.13 52.53 -48.84
N TYR A 14 -2.28 51.47 -49.64
CA TYR A 14 -1.21 50.52 -49.95
C TYR A 14 -0.47 50.93 -51.22
N GLU A 15 0.38 50.07 -51.78
CA GLU A 15 1.18 50.40 -52.96
C GLU A 15 0.31 50.69 -54.19
N ASN A 16 -0.64 49.79 -54.51
CA ASN A 16 -1.44 49.77 -55.75
C ASN A 16 -2.95 49.95 -55.55
N GLU A 17 -3.43 49.92 -54.31
CA GLU A 17 -4.84 49.97 -53.93
C GLU A 17 -5.06 50.78 -52.64
N VAL A 18 -6.32 51.16 -52.37
CA VAL A 18 -6.72 51.90 -51.17
C VAL A 18 -7.88 51.20 -50.48
N LEU A 19 -7.84 51.15 -49.16
CA LEU A 19 -8.93 50.66 -48.32
C LEU A 19 -9.92 51.81 -48.08
N VAL A 20 -11.18 51.58 -48.40
CA VAL A 20 -12.26 52.57 -48.30
C VAL A 20 -13.37 52.01 -47.42
N MET A 21 -13.83 52.80 -46.45
CA MET A 21 -15.02 52.52 -45.65
C MET A 21 -16.21 53.24 -46.25
N THR A 22 -17.26 52.51 -46.64
CA THR A 22 -18.49 53.07 -47.21
C THR A 22 -19.33 53.77 -46.14
N SER A 23 -20.34 54.55 -46.56
CA SER A 23 -21.34 55.11 -45.62
C SER A 23 -22.10 54.04 -44.82
N ASP A 24 -22.20 52.82 -45.35
CA ASP A 24 -22.85 51.66 -44.73
C ASP A 24 -21.87 50.81 -43.89
N VAL A 25 -20.67 51.34 -43.62
CA VAL A 25 -19.60 50.73 -42.79
C VAL A 25 -18.98 49.46 -43.40
N GLU A 26 -19.17 49.21 -44.70
CA GLU A 26 -18.44 48.15 -45.41
C GLU A 26 -17.00 48.59 -45.72
N LEU A 27 -16.05 47.65 -45.62
CA LEU A 27 -14.65 47.86 -46.01
C LEU A 27 -14.36 47.23 -47.37
N ILE A 28 -13.94 48.06 -48.33
CA ILE A 28 -13.68 47.64 -49.71
C ILE A 28 -12.32 48.13 -50.20
N TYR A 29 -11.75 47.43 -51.19
CA TYR A 29 -10.52 47.82 -51.86
C TYR A 29 -10.84 48.48 -53.20
N LEU A 30 -10.35 49.70 -53.42
CA LEU A 30 -10.42 50.41 -54.71
C LEU A 30 -9.03 50.52 -55.33
N LYS A 31 -8.96 50.54 -56.67
CA LYS A 31 -7.70 50.78 -57.37
C LYS A 31 -7.18 52.20 -57.08
N LYS A 32 -5.92 52.30 -56.64
CA LYS A 32 -5.31 53.57 -56.22
C LYS A 32 -5.15 54.55 -57.38
N SER A 33 -5.59 55.78 -57.17
CA SER A 33 -5.34 56.93 -58.04
C SER A 33 -4.26 57.85 -57.44
N PRO A 34 -3.37 58.47 -58.22
CA PRO A 34 -2.34 59.38 -57.71
C PRO A 34 -2.85 60.63 -56.96
N LYS A 35 -4.16 60.86 -56.93
CA LYS A 35 -4.82 61.97 -56.22
C LYS A 35 -5.56 61.55 -54.94
N MET A 36 -5.38 60.30 -54.49
CA MET A 36 -6.01 59.77 -53.27
C MET A 36 -5.12 59.98 -52.03
N PHE A 37 -5.71 60.45 -50.93
CA PHE A 37 -5.04 60.63 -49.64
C PHE A 37 -5.93 60.16 -48.46
N LEU A 38 -5.33 59.91 -47.29
CA LEU A 38 -6.02 59.41 -46.10
C LEU A 38 -7.09 60.39 -45.62
N GLY A 39 -8.26 59.87 -45.20
CA GLY A 39 -9.41 60.66 -44.76
C GLY A 39 -10.20 61.33 -45.90
N GLN A 40 -9.79 61.17 -47.16
CA GLN A 40 -10.52 61.71 -48.30
C GLN A 40 -11.80 60.91 -48.56
N GLN A 41 -12.92 61.60 -48.78
CA GLN A 41 -14.11 60.98 -49.37
C GLN A 41 -13.96 60.83 -50.89
N VAL A 42 -14.22 59.64 -51.40
CA VAL A 42 -14.11 59.27 -52.81
C VAL A 42 -15.44 58.71 -53.33
N CYS A 43 -15.79 59.10 -54.55
CA CYS A 43 -16.93 58.56 -55.29
C CYS A 43 -16.44 57.40 -56.18
N PHE A 44 -17.17 56.28 -56.22
CA PHE A 44 -16.76 55.07 -56.94
C PHE A 44 -17.96 54.26 -57.45
N SER A 45 -17.69 53.32 -58.35
CA SER A 45 -18.63 52.36 -58.92
C SER A 45 -18.22 50.92 -58.58
N GLU A 46 -19.11 49.94 -58.80
CA GLU A 46 -18.76 48.51 -58.65
C GLU A 46 -17.58 48.07 -59.54
N SER A 47 -17.34 48.76 -60.67
CA SER A 47 -16.21 48.52 -61.58
C SER A 47 -14.86 49.01 -61.04
N ASP A 48 -14.85 49.89 -60.03
CA ASP A 48 -13.62 50.40 -59.40
C ASP A 48 -13.12 49.50 -58.26
N ILE A 49 -13.97 48.57 -57.80
CA ILE A 49 -13.70 47.64 -56.70
C ILE A 49 -12.74 46.52 -57.16
N VAL A 50 -11.64 46.36 -56.43
CA VAL A 50 -10.65 45.31 -56.65
C VAL A 50 -11.20 43.97 -56.16
N LYS A 51 -11.87 43.23 -57.05
CA LYS A 51 -12.39 41.89 -56.75
C LYS A 51 -11.20 40.91 -56.59
N PRO A 52 -11.12 40.12 -55.49
CA PRO A 52 -9.97 39.26 -55.21
C PRO A 52 -9.81 38.18 -56.28
N GLY A 53 -8.73 38.28 -57.07
CA GLY A 53 -8.49 37.38 -58.18
C GLY A 53 -8.09 35.98 -57.74
N VAL A 54 -8.92 34.98 -58.06
CA VAL A 54 -8.62 33.55 -57.86
C VAL A 54 -7.41 33.11 -58.69
N ARG A 55 -6.21 33.26 -58.11
CA ARG A 55 -4.97 32.67 -58.63
C ARG A 55 -5.14 31.15 -58.74
N LYS A 56 -4.76 30.58 -59.89
CA LYS A 56 -5.06 29.18 -60.24
C LYS A 56 -4.42 28.20 -59.25
N LEU A 57 -5.28 27.59 -58.42
CA LEU A 57 -4.93 26.57 -57.45
C LEU A 57 -4.48 25.27 -58.14
N LYS A 58 -3.17 25.09 -58.35
CA LYS A 58 -2.59 23.85 -58.93
C LYS A 58 -1.46 23.19 -58.15
N TYR A 59 -0.94 23.81 -57.08
CA TYR A 59 0.15 23.23 -56.28
C TYR A 59 -0.18 23.04 -54.79
N VAL A 60 -1.21 23.72 -54.27
CA VAL A 60 -1.59 23.66 -52.85
C VAL A 60 -2.21 22.31 -52.45
N LEU A 61 -2.87 21.59 -53.37
CA LEU A 61 -3.44 20.28 -53.07
C LEU A 61 -2.37 19.21 -52.76
N ALA A 62 -1.18 19.30 -53.39
CA ALA A 62 -0.07 18.40 -53.10
C ALA A 62 0.61 18.73 -51.77
N SER A 63 0.90 20.02 -51.52
CA SER A 63 1.50 20.44 -50.25
C SER A 63 0.53 20.32 -49.08
N GLY A 64 -0.78 20.49 -49.30
CA GLY A 64 -1.81 20.30 -48.28
C GLY A 64 -1.91 18.84 -47.82
N ILE A 65 -1.97 17.89 -48.75
CA ILE A 65 -1.95 16.47 -48.39
C ILE A 65 -0.62 16.10 -47.71
N ALA A 66 0.52 16.53 -48.23
CA ALA A 66 1.82 16.25 -47.63
C ALA A 66 1.99 16.90 -46.24
N ALA A 67 1.49 18.12 -46.03
CA ALA A 67 1.50 18.79 -44.73
C ALA A 67 0.52 18.15 -43.74
N ILE A 68 -0.66 17.71 -44.18
CA ILE A 68 -1.59 16.94 -43.35
C ILE A 68 -0.97 15.58 -42.99
N PHE A 69 -0.27 14.91 -43.92
CA PHE A 69 0.42 13.65 -43.62
C PHE A 69 1.64 13.85 -42.71
N MET A 70 2.39 14.95 -42.87
CA MET A 70 3.48 15.32 -41.96
C MET A 70 2.96 15.69 -40.57
N VAL A 71 1.90 16.49 -40.47
CA VAL A 71 1.26 16.83 -39.19
C VAL A 71 0.59 15.61 -38.56
N ALA A 72 0.03 14.69 -39.35
CA ALA A 72 -0.49 13.41 -38.85
C ALA A 72 0.63 12.46 -38.42
N LEU A 73 1.77 12.40 -39.12
CA LEU A 73 2.94 11.60 -38.70
C LEU A 73 3.64 12.21 -37.48
N ILE A 74 3.73 13.53 -37.39
CA ILE A 74 4.23 14.24 -36.20
C ILE A 74 3.23 14.06 -35.04
N ALA A 75 1.92 14.15 -35.28
CA ALA A 75 0.91 13.88 -34.24
C ALA A 75 0.91 12.41 -33.82
N VAL A 76 1.08 11.45 -34.74
CA VAL A 76 1.21 10.02 -34.40
C VAL A 76 2.53 9.75 -33.67
N HIS A 77 3.63 10.37 -34.06
CA HIS A 77 4.91 10.27 -33.33
C HIS A 77 4.82 10.92 -31.94
N LEU A 78 4.11 12.05 -31.81
CA LEU A 78 3.80 12.66 -30.51
C LEU A 78 2.83 11.79 -29.70
N ILE A 79 1.85 11.12 -30.29
CA ILE A 79 0.94 10.18 -29.60
C ILE A 79 1.62 8.83 -29.30
N GLN A 80 2.76 8.54 -29.92
CA GLN A 80 3.62 7.37 -29.62
C GLN A 80 4.72 7.69 -28.60
N ASN A 81 5.18 8.94 -28.50
CA ASN A 81 6.17 9.40 -27.52
C ASN A 81 5.53 10.02 -26.26
N ILE A 82 4.33 10.58 -26.35
CA ILE A 82 3.50 10.91 -25.19
C ILE A 82 2.72 9.62 -24.88
N SER A 83 3.06 8.96 -23.77
CA SER A 83 2.36 7.78 -23.28
C SER A 83 0.97 8.11 -22.70
N ILE A 84 0.07 8.67 -23.52
CA ILE A 84 -1.39 8.58 -23.30
C ILE A 84 -1.82 7.16 -23.71
N SER A 85 -1.30 6.18 -22.99
CA SER A 85 -2.16 5.04 -22.66
C SER A 85 -3.25 5.56 -21.71
N PRO A 86 -4.48 5.04 -21.77
CA PRO A 86 -5.47 5.23 -20.71
C PRO A 86 -5.06 4.35 -19.50
N GLN A 87 -3.93 4.67 -18.87
CA GLN A 87 -3.37 3.83 -17.81
C GLN A 87 -4.25 3.86 -16.57
N ASN A 88 -4.30 2.72 -15.89
CA ASN A 88 -4.53 2.69 -14.46
C ASN A 88 -3.32 3.37 -13.80
N ILE A 89 -3.38 4.69 -13.62
CA ILE A 89 -2.39 5.42 -12.81
C ILE A 89 -2.29 4.71 -11.46
N SER A 90 -1.08 4.42 -10.98
CA SER A 90 -0.88 3.71 -9.72
C SER A 90 -1.71 4.36 -8.61
N TYR A 91 -2.41 3.58 -7.78
CA TYR A 91 -3.21 4.15 -6.68
C TYR A 91 -2.34 4.50 -5.48
N ALA A 92 -1.16 3.89 -5.39
CA ALA A 92 -0.21 4.03 -4.31
C ALA A 92 1.23 3.79 -4.78
N PHE A 93 2.17 4.26 -3.95
CA PHE A 93 3.58 3.97 -3.99
C PHE A 93 3.96 3.15 -2.75
N ILE A 94 4.80 2.15 -2.92
CA ILE A 94 5.44 1.41 -1.82
C ILE A 94 6.94 1.57 -1.97
N ASP A 95 7.60 2.21 -1.00
CA ASP A 95 9.06 2.28 -0.94
C ASP A 95 9.60 1.24 0.06
N MET A 96 10.72 0.60 -0.27
CA MET A 96 11.36 -0.44 0.52
C MET A 96 12.84 -0.09 0.74
N ASP A 97 13.21 0.15 1.99
CA ASP A 97 14.57 0.46 2.44
C ASP A 97 15.18 -0.72 3.20
N ILE A 98 16.19 -1.34 2.59
CA ILE A 98 17.14 -2.25 3.25
C ILE A 98 18.52 -1.57 3.41
N ASN A 99 18.83 -0.60 2.54
CA ASN A 99 20.16 -0.37 1.96
C ASN A 99 20.52 -1.50 0.97
N PRO A 100 19.79 -1.63 -0.17
CA PRO A 100 19.35 -0.53 -1.04
C PRO A 100 17.94 0.06 -0.77
N SER A 101 17.51 1.00 -1.61
CA SER A 101 16.21 1.69 -1.52
C SER A 101 15.44 1.60 -2.84
N ILE A 102 14.28 0.93 -2.87
CA ILE A 102 13.50 0.62 -4.09
C ILE A 102 12.07 1.12 -3.94
N GLY A 103 11.54 1.85 -4.92
CA GLY A 103 10.13 2.23 -5.03
C GLY A 103 9.35 1.32 -5.99
N PHE A 104 8.08 1.05 -5.66
CA PHE A 104 7.13 0.29 -6.46
C PHE A 104 5.86 1.12 -6.70
N PHE A 105 5.43 1.24 -7.95
CA PHE A 105 4.18 1.91 -8.33
C PHE A 105 3.13 0.82 -8.57
N ILE A 106 1.99 0.84 -7.86
CA ILE A 106 1.04 -0.29 -7.85
C ILE A 106 -0.38 0.07 -8.32
N ASP A 107 -1.00 -0.82 -9.11
CA ASP A 107 -2.37 -0.65 -9.60
C ASP A 107 -3.45 -1.04 -8.58
N ASP A 108 -4.71 -0.95 -8.99
CA ASP A 108 -5.86 -1.28 -8.16
C ASP A 108 -5.98 -2.77 -7.76
N LYS A 109 -5.06 -3.63 -8.18
CA LYS A 109 -4.95 -5.04 -7.80
C LYS A 109 -3.63 -5.33 -7.06
N ASN A 110 -2.95 -4.27 -6.60
CA ASN A 110 -1.64 -4.28 -5.97
C ASN A 110 -0.54 -4.90 -6.88
N ILE A 111 -0.73 -4.83 -8.20
CA ILE A 111 0.23 -5.30 -9.19
C ILE A 111 1.21 -4.17 -9.50
N VAL A 112 2.51 -4.48 -9.45
CA VAL A 112 3.60 -3.55 -9.80
C VAL A 112 3.50 -3.16 -11.27
N GLN A 113 3.31 -1.87 -11.54
CA GLN A 113 3.29 -1.28 -12.88
C GLN A 113 4.66 -0.74 -13.30
N GLU A 114 5.47 -0.28 -12.33
CA GLU A 114 6.80 0.28 -12.52
C GLU A 114 7.63 0.04 -11.25
N VAL A 115 8.93 -0.25 -11.42
CA VAL A 115 9.91 -0.26 -10.34
C VAL A 115 10.90 0.88 -10.52
N SER A 116 11.07 1.68 -9.47
CA SER A 116 11.94 2.86 -9.44
C SER A 116 13.10 2.62 -8.45
N PRO A 117 14.31 2.28 -8.93
CA PRO A 117 15.49 2.20 -8.07
C PRO A 117 15.87 3.59 -7.57
N LEU A 118 15.90 3.79 -6.25
CA LEU A 118 16.12 5.13 -5.65
C LEU A 118 17.60 5.43 -5.36
N ASN A 119 18.49 4.43 -5.49
CA ASN A 119 19.94 4.59 -5.39
C ASN A 119 20.70 3.57 -6.26
N SER A 120 22.02 3.74 -6.41
CA SER A 120 22.89 2.88 -7.24
C SER A 120 22.82 1.40 -6.88
N ASP A 121 22.63 1.12 -5.60
CA ASP A 121 22.62 -0.24 -5.07
C ASP A 121 21.29 -0.91 -5.37
N ALA A 122 20.19 -0.14 -5.37
CA ALA A 122 18.89 -0.57 -5.85
C ALA A 122 18.95 -0.93 -7.34
N GLU A 123 19.57 -0.08 -8.17
CA GLU A 123 19.73 -0.41 -9.59
C GLU A 123 20.47 -1.74 -9.77
N ASN A 124 21.52 -1.97 -8.98
CA ASN A 124 22.34 -3.17 -9.07
C ASN A 124 21.59 -4.42 -8.58
N LEU A 125 20.73 -4.29 -7.58
CA LEU A 125 19.89 -5.39 -7.09
C LEU A 125 18.74 -5.72 -8.05
N THR A 126 18.09 -4.72 -8.66
CA THR A 126 16.90 -4.92 -9.50
C THR A 126 17.21 -5.32 -10.95
N LYS A 127 18.43 -5.09 -11.46
CA LYS A 127 18.82 -5.44 -12.85
C LYS A 127 18.57 -6.90 -13.25
N ASP A 128 18.65 -7.83 -12.28
CA ASP A 128 18.44 -9.27 -12.50
C ASP A 128 17.02 -9.75 -12.10
N LEU A 129 16.10 -8.85 -11.72
CA LEU A 129 14.78 -9.20 -11.16
C LEU A 129 13.62 -8.75 -12.06
N SER A 130 12.71 -9.69 -12.37
CA SER A 130 11.48 -9.42 -13.15
C SER A 130 10.30 -9.06 -12.22
N LEU A 131 10.35 -7.86 -11.64
CA LEU A 131 9.44 -7.43 -10.57
C LEU A 131 8.12 -6.81 -11.06
N GLU A 132 8.10 -6.26 -12.27
CA GLU A 132 6.90 -5.70 -12.90
C GLU A 132 5.86 -6.80 -13.23
N HIS A 133 4.59 -6.43 -13.24
CA HIS A 133 3.43 -7.33 -13.40
C HIS A 133 3.25 -8.39 -12.30
N LEU A 134 4.10 -8.42 -11.26
CA LEU A 134 3.88 -9.22 -10.05
C LEU A 134 2.97 -8.49 -9.05
N HIS A 135 2.27 -9.24 -8.19
CA HIS A 135 1.69 -8.67 -6.97
C HIS A 135 2.81 -8.21 -6.04
N VAL A 136 2.72 -7.00 -5.50
CA VAL A 136 3.85 -6.35 -4.81
C VAL A 136 4.39 -7.14 -3.61
N THR A 137 3.58 -7.93 -2.92
CA THR A 137 4.03 -8.88 -1.88
C THR A 137 5.07 -9.90 -2.40
N GLU A 138 4.89 -10.41 -3.64
CA GLU A 138 5.82 -11.33 -4.27
C GLU A 138 7.06 -10.59 -4.81
N ALA A 139 6.90 -9.37 -5.32
CA ALA A 139 8.03 -8.53 -5.73
C ALA A 139 8.94 -8.16 -4.52
N VAL A 140 8.34 -7.75 -3.40
CA VAL A 140 9.03 -7.50 -2.12
C VAL A 140 9.72 -8.77 -1.64
N LYS A 141 9.04 -9.93 -1.67
CA LYS A 141 9.64 -11.22 -1.31
C LYS A 141 10.86 -11.55 -2.18
N GLN A 142 10.79 -11.37 -3.50
CA GLN A 142 11.93 -11.60 -4.39
C GLN A 142 13.09 -10.63 -4.13
N VAL A 143 12.81 -9.38 -3.74
CA VAL A 143 13.85 -8.44 -3.28
C VAL A 143 14.49 -8.91 -1.97
N ILE A 144 13.71 -9.40 -0.99
CA ILE A 144 14.25 -9.99 0.25
C ILE A 144 15.13 -11.20 -0.05
N ASP A 145 14.63 -12.16 -0.82
CA ASP A 145 15.35 -13.38 -1.19
C ASP A 145 16.66 -13.03 -1.93
N LYS A 146 16.61 -12.08 -2.87
CA LYS A 146 17.79 -11.62 -3.61
C LYS A 146 18.79 -10.89 -2.71
N SER A 147 18.33 -10.05 -1.77
CA SER A 147 19.19 -9.39 -0.80
C SER A 147 19.93 -10.40 0.11
N LYS A 148 19.33 -11.55 0.41
CA LYS A 148 20.02 -12.65 1.10
C LYS A 148 21.05 -13.33 0.19
N GLU A 149 20.70 -13.66 -1.07
CA GLU A 149 21.65 -14.23 -2.05
C GLU A 149 22.91 -13.37 -2.23
N THR A 150 22.76 -12.05 -2.21
CA THR A 150 23.87 -11.10 -2.43
C THR A 150 24.60 -10.67 -1.16
N GLY A 151 24.22 -11.17 0.03
CA GLY A 151 24.84 -10.80 1.31
C GLY A 151 24.56 -9.35 1.76
N ILE A 152 23.43 -8.78 1.31
CA ILE A 152 22.92 -7.48 1.76
C ILE A 152 22.10 -7.66 3.05
N LEU A 153 21.31 -8.74 3.12
CA LEU A 153 20.69 -9.23 4.36
C LEU A 153 21.52 -10.40 4.88
N ASN A 154 22.19 -10.21 6.02
CA ASN A 154 23.05 -11.22 6.64
C ASN A 154 22.33 -11.95 7.77
N GLU A 155 22.33 -13.29 7.74
CA GLU A 155 21.64 -14.14 8.75
C GLU A 155 22.08 -13.91 10.22
N ASN A 156 23.21 -13.23 10.42
CA ASN A 156 23.86 -13.03 11.73
C ASN A 156 23.78 -11.59 12.25
N GLU A 157 23.18 -10.66 11.50
CA GLU A 157 23.12 -9.24 11.83
C GLU A 157 21.66 -8.78 11.85
N ASN A 158 21.13 -8.38 13.02
CA ASN A 158 19.76 -7.88 13.20
C ASN A 158 19.47 -6.70 12.25
N SER A 159 19.02 -7.01 11.05
CA SER A 159 18.82 -6.07 9.97
C SER A 159 17.43 -5.44 10.06
N VAL A 160 17.26 -4.25 9.49
CA VAL A 160 15.97 -3.56 9.48
C VAL A 160 15.57 -3.32 8.04
N ILE A 161 14.39 -3.83 7.68
CA ILE A 161 13.71 -3.53 6.43
C ILE A 161 12.61 -2.53 6.77
N MET A 162 12.68 -1.32 6.23
CA MET A 162 11.61 -0.33 6.38
C MET A 162 10.77 -0.29 5.11
N ILE A 163 9.47 -0.57 5.22
CA ILE A 163 8.51 -0.47 4.12
C ILE A 163 7.60 0.72 4.37
N SER A 164 7.52 1.65 3.41
CA SER A 164 6.76 2.90 3.52
C SER A 164 5.71 2.96 2.42
N GLY A 165 4.43 3.09 2.77
CA GLY A 165 3.35 3.19 1.80
C GLY A 165 2.69 4.56 1.76
N SER A 166 2.42 5.07 0.56
CA SER A 166 1.71 6.34 0.36
C SER A 166 0.71 6.24 -0.79
N LEU A 167 -0.39 6.98 -0.73
CA LEU A 167 -1.32 7.09 -1.85
C LEU A 167 -0.78 7.98 -2.97
N ASN A 168 -1.27 7.78 -4.19
CA ASN A 168 -0.98 8.64 -5.33
C ASN A 168 -2.13 9.63 -5.60
N PRO A 169 -1.93 10.94 -5.42
CA PRO A 169 -2.94 11.97 -5.70
C PRO A 169 -3.30 12.10 -7.19
N GLU A 170 -2.45 11.61 -8.09
CA GLU A 170 -2.69 11.62 -9.55
C GLU A 170 -3.67 10.53 -9.98
N ASN A 171 -3.97 9.54 -9.12
CA ASN A 171 -4.94 8.50 -9.42
C ASN A 171 -6.37 9.09 -9.54
N SER A 172 -7.11 8.69 -10.57
CA SER A 172 -8.45 9.22 -10.87
C SER A 172 -9.46 9.06 -9.74
N ASP A 173 -9.31 8.01 -8.93
CA ASP A 173 -10.22 7.67 -7.84
C ASP A 173 -9.81 8.33 -6.52
N TYR A 174 -8.62 8.94 -6.42
CA TYR A 174 -8.09 9.52 -5.18
C TYR A 174 -9.07 10.52 -4.54
N ASN A 175 -9.55 11.49 -5.32
CA ASN A 175 -10.49 12.52 -4.83
C ASN A 175 -11.95 12.03 -4.71
N VAL A 176 -12.25 10.80 -5.14
CA VAL A 176 -13.62 10.24 -5.21
C VAL A 176 -13.82 9.11 -4.20
N LYS A 177 -12.75 8.42 -3.81
CA LYS A 177 -12.75 7.19 -3.00
C LYS A 177 -11.59 7.14 -2.00
N LYS A 178 -11.00 8.29 -1.59
CA LYS A 178 -9.79 8.38 -0.73
C LYS A 178 -9.78 7.32 0.38
N ASP A 179 -10.82 7.29 1.20
CA ASP A 179 -11.00 6.39 2.34
C ASP A 179 -10.90 4.90 1.96
N ASN A 180 -11.39 4.52 0.78
CA ASN A 180 -11.31 3.14 0.27
C ASN A 180 -9.90 2.81 -0.23
N LEU A 181 -9.18 3.79 -0.79
CA LEU A 181 -7.78 3.62 -1.19
C LEU A 181 -6.85 3.58 0.03
N GLU A 182 -7.12 4.37 1.07
CA GLU A 182 -6.41 4.32 2.36
C GLU A 182 -6.60 2.98 3.06
N LEU A 183 -7.85 2.53 3.19
CA LEU A 183 -8.20 1.22 3.75
C LEU A 183 -7.46 0.10 3.02
N LYS A 184 -7.40 0.16 1.70
CA LYS A 184 -6.69 -0.79 0.83
C LYS A 184 -5.17 -0.71 0.92
N LEU A 185 -4.60 0.50 1.05
CA LEU A 185 -3.19 0.68 1.35
C LEU A 185 -2.85 0.05 2.70
N ASN A 186 -3.71 0.21 3.70
CA ASN A 186 -3.51 -0.34 5.05
C ASN A 186 -3.69 -1.87 5.10
N GLN A 187 -4.62 -2.45 4.32
CA GLN A 187 -4.67 -3.90 4.07
C GLN A 187 -3.34 -4.41 3.49
N LEU A 188 -2.86 -3.75 2.43
CA LEU A 188 -1.61 -4.13 1.76
C LEU A 188 -0.42 -4.03 2.70
N LEU A 189 -0.23 -2.90 3.39
CA LEU A 189 0.84 -2.67 4.35
C LEU A 189 0.82 -3.73 5.46
N THR A 190 -0.36 -4.12 5.97
CA THR A 190 -0.49 -5.23 6.92
C THR A 190 0.02 -6.54 6.31
N SER A 191 -0.39 -6.87 5.08
CA SER A 191 0.08 -8.09 4.40
C SER A 191 1.59 -8.11 4.09
N LEU A 192 2.24 -6.94 3.98
CA LEU A 192 3.68 -6.83 3.82
C LEU A 192 4.44 -7.02 5.14
N ALA A 193 3.83 -6.70 6.29
CA ALA A 193 4.39 -7.03 7.60
C ALA A 193 4.32 -8.54 7.87
N ASP A 194 3.20 -9.18 7.50
CA ASP A 194 3.00 -10.62 7.67
C ASP A 194 3.92 -11.50 6.80
N ILE A 195 4.66 -10.94 5.83
CA ILE A 195 5.76 -11.65 5.15
C ILE A 195 6.73 -12.22 6.18
N ASP A 196 7.08 -11.43 7.22
CA ASP A 196 7.97 -11.83 8.31
C ASP A 196 7.42 -13.05 9.07
N ASN A 197 6.11 -13.07 9.35
CA ASN A 197 5.44 -14.18 10.02
C ASN A 197 5.43 -15.49 9.17
N THR A 198 5.58 -15.40 7.85
CA THR A 198 5.70 -16.58 6.97
C THR A 198 7.13 -17.10 6.79
N LEU A 199 8.14 -16.26 7.04
CA LEU A 199 9.55 -16.58 6.90
C LEU A 199 10.15 -16.79 8.30
N ALA A 200 10.40 -18.06 8.67
CA ALA A 200 10.82 -18.45 10.04
C ALA A 200 12.27 -18.05 10.42
N ASP A 201 12.78 -16.97 9.84
CA ASP A 201 14.15 -16.46 9.88
C ASP A 201 14.16 -15.12 10.62
N LYS A 202 14.89 -15.06 11.74
CA LYS A 202 14.92 -13.88 12.65
C LYS A 202 16.07 -12.92 12.38
N SER A 203 16.72 -13.02 11.22
CA SER A 203 17.89 -12.20 10.89
C SER A 203 17.56 -10.74 10.61
N TYR A 204 16.32 -10.42 10.25
CA TYR A 204 15.85 -9.05 10.06
C TYR A 204 14.56 -8.80 10.83
N THR A 205 14.10 -7.55 10.76
CA THR A 205 12.79 -7.09 11.25
C THR A 205 12.18 -6.19 10.19
N ILE A 206 10.90 -6.42 9.86
CA ILE A 206 10.15 -5.52 8.97
C ILE A 206 9.45 -4.45 9.82
N LYS A 207 9.79 -3.18 9.60
CA LYS A 207 9.08 -2.02 10.13
C LYS A 207 8.25 -1.40 9.03
N ILE A 208 6.98 -1.12 9.29
CA ILE A 208 6.07 -0.58 8.27
C ILE A 208 5.46 0.74 8.72
N VAL A 209 5.41 1.72 7.80
CA VAL A 209 4.87 3.06 8.04
C VAL A 209 3.98 3.49 6.87
N GLN A 210 2.86 4.14 7.18
CA GLN A 210 2.05 4.87 6.19
C GLN A 210 2.55 6.33 6.16
N VAL A 211 2.69 6.91 4.97
CA VAL A 211 3.23 8.26 4.75
C VAL A 211 2.27 9.08 3.90
N GLU A 212 2.01 10.32 4.29
CA GLU A 212 1.12 11.22 3.55
C GLU A 212 1.68 11.60 2.16
N PRO A 213 0.83 11.78 1.13
CA PRO A 213 1.31 11.97 -0.25
C PRO A 213 2.19 13.20 -0.48
N GLU A 214 2.03 14.27 0.31
CA GLU A 214 2.91 15.45 0.19
C GLU A 214 4.33 15.14 0.71
N MET A 215 4.47 14.27 1.72
CA MET A 215 5.78 13.78 2.17
C MET A 215 6.40 12.81 1.14
N LYS A 216 5.59 11.94 0.50
CA LYS A 216 6.07 11.11 -0.64
C LYS A 216 6.59 11.98 -1.79
N LYS A 217 5.89 13.07 -2.12
CA LYS A 217 6.32 14.03 -3.14
C LYS A 217 7.63 14.73 -2.75
N GLN A 218 7.76 15.21 -1.50
CA GLN A 218 9.01 15.78 -1.01
C GLN A 218 10.18 14.76 -1.03
N ALA A 219 9.92 13.49 -0.70
CA ALA A 219 10.90 12.42 -0.82
C ALA A 219 11.40 12.27 -2.27
N MET A 220 10.50 12.27 -3.26
CA MET A 220 10.85 12.23 -4.68
C MET A 220 11.66 13.45 -5.12
N GLU A 221 11.28 14.66 -4.70
CA GLU A 221 12.02 15.90 -4.98
C GLU A 221 13.44 15.89 -4.36
N ASN A 222 13.61 15.27 -3.18
CA ASN A 222 14.89 15.14 -2.47
C ASN A 222 15.78 13.98 -2.95
N GLY A 223 15.25 13.04 -3.75
CA GLY A 223 15.93 11.81 -4.12
C GLY A 223 16.03 10.82 -2.95
N LEU A 224 14.94 10.66 -2.19
CA LEU A 224 14.79 9.77 -1.05
C LEU A 224 13.60 8.81 -1.24
N SER A 225 13.59 7.73 -0.45
CA SER A 225 12.38 7.00 -0.11
C SER A 225 11.53 7.79 0.89
N SER A 226 10.23 7.47 0.95
CA SER A 226 9.31 8.00 1.97
C SER A 226 9.80 7.73 3.40
N GLY A 227 10.43 6.58 3.63
CA GLY A 227 10.97 6.20 4.95
C GLY A 227 12.17 7.05 5.37
N ARG A 228 13.12 7.30 4.45
CA ARG A 228 14.27 8.19 4.70
C ARG A 228 13.84 9.65 4.83
N GLN A 229 12.84 10.10 4.06
CA GLN A 229 12.24 11.44 4.20
C GLN A 229 11.58 11.63 5.58
N LEU A 230 10.78 10.66 6.04
CA LEU A 230 10.18 10.68 7.38
C LEU A 230 11.23 10.78 8.49
N ILE A 231 12.35 10.04 8.35
CA ILE A 231 13.46 10.11 9.31
C ILE A 231 14.13 11.49 9.29
N LEU A 232 14.32 12.08 8.10
CA LEU A 232 14.89 13.42 7.95
C LEU A 232 14.00 14.50 8.58
N GLU A 233 12.69 14.47 8.34
CA GLU A 233 11.74 15.40 8.96
C GLU A 233 11.65 15.20 10.48
N LYS A 234 11.63 13.95 10.96
CA LYS A 234 11.65 13.66 12.39
C LYS A 234 12.92 14.25 13.04
N ALA A 235 14.10 14.01 12.47
CA ALA A 235 15.35 14.56 12.97
C ALA A 235 15.31 16.09 13.07
N GLN A 236 14.81 16.77 12.03
CA GLN A 236 14.65 18.22 12.01
C GLN A 236 13.69 18.71 13.11
N SER A 237 12.56 18.03 13.32
CA SER A 237 11.58 18.38 14.37
C SER A 237 12.11 18.19 15.80
N GLU A 238 13.00 17.21 16.02
CA GLU A 238 13.60 16.90 17.32
C GLU A 238 14.93 17.64 17.55
N GLY A 239 15.40 18.45 16.57
CA GLY A 239 16.67 19.18 16.65
C GLY A 239 17.92 18.29 16.55
N ILE A 240 17.77 17.11 15.95
CA ILE A 240 18.83 16.12 15.74
C ILE A 240 19.61 16.49 14.47
N ASP A 241 20.93 16.57 14.57
CA ASP A 241 21.82 16.88 13.45
C ASP A 241 21.84 15.73 12.42
N LEU A 242 21.07 15.88 11.35
CA LEU A 242 20.96 14.96 10.21
C LEU A 242 20.72 15.75 8.93
N THR A 243 21.62 15.62 7.97
CA THR A 243 21.52 16.27 6.66
C THR A 243 20.83 15.37 5.62
N LEU A 244 20.45 15.96 4.48
CA LEU A 244 19.90 15.21 3.35
C LEU A 244 20.88 14.15 2.80
N GLU A 245 22.19 14.42 2.82
CA GLU A 245 23.19 13.47 2.31
C GLU A 245 23.46 12.32 3.30
N ASP A 246 23.38 12.59 4.62
CA ASP A 246 23.35 11.52 5.63
C ASP A 246 22.11 10.64 5.43
N ALA A 247 20.92 11.25 5.26
CA ALA A 247 19.67 10.54 5.03
C ALA A 247 19.67 9.68 3.75
N LYS A 248 20.48 10.03 2.74
CA LYS A 248 20.73 9.20 1.53
C LYS A 248 21.72 8.06 1.76
N SER A 249 22.80 8.31 2.49
CA SER A 249 24.01 7.46 2.48
C SER A 249 24.22 6.61 3.74
N ASP A 250 23.67 7.00 4.89
CA ASP A 250 23.69 6.17 6.10
C ASP A 250 22.79 4.94 5.95
N SER A 251 23.10 3.88 6.70
CA SER A 251 22.26 2.68 6.76
C SER A 251 20.93 2.98 7.45
N ILE A 252 19.86 2.34 6.96
CA ILE A 252 18.51 2.55 7.49
C ILE A 252 18.41 2.21 8.99
N SER A 253 19.15 1.20 9.45
CA SER A 253 19.23 0.81 10.87
C SER A 253 19.96 1.84 11.75
N PHE A 254 20.99 2.53 11.23
CA PHE A 254 21.61 3.65 11.94
C PHE A 254 20.67 4.85 12.03
N LEU A 255 20.04 5.21 10.91
CA LEU A 255 19.10 6.33 10.81
C LEU A 255 17.90 6.17 11.75
N ILE A 256 17.23 5.01 11.73
CA ILE A 256 16.10 4.68 12.61
C ILE A 256 16.48 4.81 14.09
N ARG A 257 17.65 4.29 14.48
CA ARG A 257 18.16 4.39 15.85
C ARG A 257 18.52 5.82 16.24
N LYS A 258 19.09 6.61 15.31
CA LYS A 258 19.48 8.01 15.53
C LYS A 258 18.29 8.91 15.85
N VAL A 259 17.10 8.61 15.31
CA VAL A 259 15.83 9.31 15.61
C VAL A 259 14.88 8.51 16.52
N GLY A 260 15.38 7.51 17.26
CA GLY A 260 14.58 6.79 18.26
C GLY A 260 13.36 6.02 17.72
N LEU A 261 13.31 5.67 16.43
CA LEU A 261 12.24 4.86 15.83
C LEU A 261 12.38 3.34 16.15
N ASP A 262 13.19 3.00 17.15
CA ASP A 262 13.25 1.67 17.77
C ASP A 262 12.37 1.54 19.01
N GLU A 263 11.99 2.64 19.67
CA GLU A 263 11.19 2.59 20.90
C GLU A 263 9.67 2.72 20.61
N GLN A 264 9.07 1.60 20.18
CA GLN A 264 7.65 1.31 20.46
C GLN A 264 7.50 -0.16 20.90
N PRO A 265 6.68 -0.46 21.91
CA PRO A 265 6.25 -1.83 22.18
C PRO A 265 5.33 -2.34 21.07
N THR A 266 5.35 -3.66 20.85
CA THR A 266 4.61 -4.35 19.77
C THR A 266 3.09 -4.44 20.05
N ASP A 267 2.37 -3.30 20.06
CA ASP A 267 0.90 -3.28 20.20
C ASP A 267 0.20 -2.00 19.68
N LYS A 268 0.76 -1.31 18.66
CA LYS A 268 0.11 -0.16 17.97
C LYS A 268 0.40 -0.14 16.46
N GLY A 269 -0.55 0.40 15.70
CA GLY A 269 -0.47 0.62 14.25
C GLY A 269 0.27 1.92 13.86
N PRO A 270 -0.01 2.49 12.66
CA PRO A 270 0.68 3.67 12.15
C PRO A 270 0.69 4.88 13.10
N LEU A 271 1.72 5.73 12.94
CA LEU A 271 1.98 6.90 13.78
C LEU A 271 1.09 8.09 13.38
N ASP A 272 -0.03 8.28 14.08
CA ASP A 272 -0.71 9.59 14.11
C ASP A 272 0.21 10.61 14.79
N LEU A 273 0.69 11.59 14.02
CA LEU A 273 1.36 12.80 14.52
C LEU A 273 0.42 14.01 14.33
N PRO A 274 0.07 14.77 15.38
CA PRO A 274 -0.94 15.82 15.28
C PRO A 274 -0.45 17.05 14.50
N MET A 275 -1.14 17.39 13.41
CA MET A 275 -0.92 18.64 12.66
C MET A 275 -1.48 19.88 13.39
N GLU A 276 -0.79 20.36 14.43
CA GLU A 276 -1.02 21.70 14.99
C GLU A 276 0.27 22.55 15.04
N SER A 277 0.67 23.12 13.89
CA SER A 277 1.21 24.51 13.79
C SER A 277 1.87 24.85 12.43
N ILE A 278 1.14 24.82 11.30
CA ILE A 278 1.61 25.49 10.05
C ILE A 278 0.53 26.45 9.55
N VAL A 279 0.70 27.73 9.90
CA VAL A 279 -0.04 28.84 9.28
C VAL A 279 0.67 29.24 7.99
N SER A 280 -0.06 29.40 6.89
CA SER A 280 0.49 29.80 5.59
C SER A 280 1.19 31.16 5.66
N ILE A 281 2.37 31.25 5.03
CA ILE A 281 3.06 32.52 4.78
C ILE A 281 3.25 32.65 3.27
N GLU A 282 2.52 33.58 2.63
CA GLU A 282 2.70 33.87 1.20
C GLU A 282 3.99 34.68 0.94
N PRO A 283 4.67 34.47 -0.19
CA PRO A 283 5.91 35.18 -0.51
C PRO A 283 5.65 36.61 -1.01
N THR A 284 6.26 37.61 -0.36
CA THR A 284 6.30 39.00 -0.86
C THR A 284 7.62 39.71 -0.57
N GLY A 285 8.10 40.50 -1.54
CA GLY A 285 9.10 41.57 -1.32
C GLY A 285 10.50 41.33 -1.90
N VAL A 286 10.80 41.94 -3.05
CA VAL A 286 12.15 42.08 -3.62
C VAL A 286 12.79 43.40 -3.15
N VAL A 287 14.03 43.37 -2.64
CA VAL A 287 14.95 44.54 -2.58
C VAL A 287 16.41 44.08 -2.84
N GLU A 288 17.23 44.97 -3.38
CA GLU A 288 18.61 44.79 -3.89
C GLU A 288 19.76 44.91 -2.83
N PRO A 289 21.06 44.74 -3.18
CA PRO A 289 22.04 44.05 -2.30
C PRO A 289 23.29 44.88 -1.84
N THR A 290 24.24 44.18 -1.17
CA THR A 290 25.70 44.46 -1.11
C THR A 290 26.12 45.61 -0.14
N PRO A 291 27.34 45.63 0.49
CA PRO A 291 28.53 44.76 0.37
C PRO A 291 29.06 44.09 1.68
N ALA A 292 30.05 43.19 1.54
CA ALA A 292 30.98 42.75 2.62
C ALA A 292 32.11 43.81 2.86
N PRO A 293 33.08 43.63 3.81
CA PRO A 293 34.34 42.94 3.45
C PRO A 293 35.29 42.38 4.57
N VAL A 294 36.34 41.65 4.13
CA VAL A 294 37.68 41.33 4.74
C VAL A 294 37.87 40.25 5.84
N SER A 295 38.94 39.47 5.63
CA SER A 295 39.61 38.40 6.40
C SER A 295 40.29 38.76 7.76
N PRO A 296 40.72 37.76 8.57
CA PRO A 296 41.36 37.95 9.88
C PRO A 296 42.90 38.17 9.86
N ASN A 297 43.51 38.42 11.03
CA ASN A 297 44.96 38.41 11.28
C ASN A 297 45.29 37.86 12.70
N ILE A 298 46.58 37.56 13.00
CA ILE A 298 47.00 36.47 13.91
C ILE A 298 48.03 36.90 15.00
N GLU A 299 47.98 36.24 16.18
CA GLU A 299 49.06 36.07 17.21
C GLU A 299 49.60 37.29 18.02
N PRO A 300 50.47 37.09 19.06
CA PRO A 300 50.83 35.87 19.83
C PRO A 300 50.83 36.05 21.38
N THR A 301 51.08 34.97 22.15
CA THR A 301 52.23 34.87 23.11
C THR A 301 52.29 33.55 23.92
N ALA A 302 53.43 32.87 23.76
CA ALA A 302 54.17 31.88 24.60
C ALA A 302 53.87 31.69 26.11
N THR A 303 54.31 30.62 26.84
CA THR A 303 54.88 29.26 26.57
C THR A 303 55.25 28.61 27.94
N LYS A 304 55.18 27.26 28.09
CA LYS A 304 56.24 26.39 28.71
C LYS A 304 55.88 24.90 28.93
N THR A 305 56.81 24.03 28.53
CA THR A 305 56.96 22.60 28.92
C THR A 305 58.23 22.44 29.79
N PRO A 306 58.41 21.37 30.60
CA PRO A 306 59.04 20.10 30.18
C PRO A 306 58.23 18.85 30.65
N ALA A 307 58.33 17.61 30.11
CA ALA A 307 59.44 16.74 29.64
C ALA A 307 60.03 15.80 30.73
N ALA A 308 60.43 14.57 30.35
CA ALA A 308 60.46 13.37 31.23
C ALA A 308 61.84 12.66 31.37
N SER A 309 61.98 11.67 32.29
CA SER A 309 63.01 10.59 32.18
C SER A 309 62.83 9.34 33.11
N MET A 310 62.88 8.15 32.49
CA MET A 310 63.45 6.82 32.84
C MET A 310 63.63 6.23 34.28
N GLY A 311 63.23 4.94 34.42
CA GLY A 311 64.04 3.86 35.04
C GLY A 311 63.66 3.29 36.45
N ILE A 312 63.93 2.04 36.88
CA ILE A 312 64.43 0.76 36.30
C ILE A 312 63.95 -0.43 37.21
N GLU A 313 63.59 -1.59 36.62
CA GLU A 313 63.59 -3.04 37.05
C GLU A 313 63.85 -3.57 38.52
N PRO A 314 63.78 -4.90 38.84
CA PRO A 314 62.93 -6.03 38.36
C PRO A 314 62.51 -7.07 39.45
N VAL A 315 61.63 -8.05 39.14
CA VAL A 315 61.72 -9.49 39.57
C VAL A 315 61.06 -10.42 38.52
N ALA A 316 61.57 -11.65 38.31
CA ALA A 316 61.07 -12.68 37.37
C ALA A 316 60.32 -13.85 38.11
N SER A 317 59.94 -15.04 37.60
CA SER A 317 60.09 -15.86 36.36
C SER A 317 59.18 -17.12 36.53
N LYS A 318 58.63 -17.88 35.57
CA LYS A 318 58.60 -17.90 34.08
C LYS A 318 57.50 -18.91 33.59
N THR A 319 57.27 -18.98 32.28
CA THR A 319 56.56 -20.03 31.48
C THR A 319 57.33 -21.38 31.43
N PRO A 320 56.86 -22.50 30.80
CA PRO A 320 55.75 -22.73 29.83
C PRO A 320 54.69 -23.74 30.39
N ALA A 321 53.91 -24.61 29.70
CA ALA A 321 53.87 -25.15 28.32
C ALA A 321 52.45 -25.60 27.87
N SER A 322 52.33 -26.59 26.95
CA SER A 322 51.13 -26.82 26.11
C SER A 322 50.95 -28.28 25.60
N SER A 323 49.78 -28.53 24.97
CA SER A 323 49.51 -29.49 23.86
C SER A 323 48.94 -30.90 24.14
N SER A 324 47.81 -31.20 23.47
CA SER A 324 47.39 -32.48 22.81
C SER A 324 47.35 -33.83 23.57
N SER A 325 46.55 -34.85 23.20
CA SER A 325 45.31 -35.03 22.41
C SER A 325 44.96 -36.56 22.44
N VAL A 326 43.84 -36.97 21.82
CA VAL A 326 43.48 -38.35 21.39
C VAL A 326 42.97 -39.36 22.45
N GLU A 327 41.83 -39.98 22.12
CA GLU A 327 41.13 -41.15 22.69
C GLU A 327 41.24 -42.34 21.68
N PRO A 328 40.74 -43.58 21.88
CA PRO A 328 40.50 -44.44 23.06
C PRO A 328 41.35 -45.75 22.98
N THR A 329 41.02 -46.81 23.77
CA THR A 329 40.62 -48.18 23.25
C THR A 329 40.68 -49.29 24.34
N ALA A 330 39.83 -50.32 24.21
CA ALA A 330 39.45 -51.33 25.21
C ALA A 330 40.32 -52.62 25.34
N SER A 331 40.12 -53.38 26.42
CA SER A 331 40.49 -54.81 26.63
C SER A 331 39.89 -55.35 27.96
N LYS A 332 39.47 -56.61 28.21
CA LYS A 332 39.00 -57.79 27.42
C LYS A 332 38.27 -58.79 28.36
N SER A 333 37.79 -59.94 27.86
CA SER A 333 37.07 -61.01 28.62
C SER A 333 37.90 -62.31 28.79
N PRO A 334 37.53 -63.19 29.75
CA PRO A 334 37.06 -64.56 29.41
C PRO A 334 35.75 -64.96 30.17
N ALA A 335 34.85 -65.88 29.77
CA ALA A 335 34.87 -67.17 29.01
C ALA A 335 35.19 -68.42 29.87
N ALA A 336 34.51 -69.58 29.81
CA ALA A 336 33.28 -70.04 29.09
C ALA A 336 32.79 -71.44 29.59
N SER A 337 31.85 -72.10 28.85
CA SER A 337 31.47 -73.55 28.85
C SER A 337 30.51 -74.07 29.95
N MET A 338 29.56 -75.01 29.74
CA MET A 338 29.11 -75.84 28.57
C MET A 338 27.54 -75.72 28.42
N SER A 339 26.71 -76.49 27.68
CA SER A 339 26.81 -77.81 26.98
C SER A 339 25.87 -77.92 25.74
N ARG A 340 25.17 -79.06 25.50
CA ARG A 340 24.59 -79.45 24.18
C ARG A 340 23.06 -79.73 24.09
N GLU A 341 22.61 -79.57 22.84
CA GLU A 341 21.44 -80.07 22.09
C GLU A 341 20.87 -81.46 22.47
N PRO A 342 19.58 -81.77 22.14
CA PRO A 342 19.27 -82.26 20.78
C PRO A 342 17.95 -81.77 20.13
N ALA A 343 17.84 -81.97 18.82
CA ALA A 343 16.64 -81.77 17.97
C ALA A 343 16.10 -83.13 17.42
N PRO A 344 15.08 -83.17 16.52
CA PRO A 344 13.73 -82.57 16.61
C PRO A 344 12.60 -83.61 16.33
N SER A 345 11.33 -83.28 16.63
CA SER A 345 10.15 -83.94 16.02
C SER A 345 8.89 -83.04 16.00
N LYS A 346 7.84 -83.44 15.27
CA LYS A 346 6.75 -82.59 14.76
C LYS A 346 5.39 -82.87 15.42
N THR A 347 4.66 -81.82 15.80
CA THR A 347 3.17 -81.79 15.87
C THR A 347 2.66 -80.32 15.71
N PRO A 348 1.35 -80.04 15.54
CA PRO A 348 0.91 -79.12 14.49
C PRO A 348 0.56 -77.69 14.93
N ILE A 349 0.46 -76.81 13.94
CA ILE A 349 -0.06 -75.44 14.06
C ILE A 349 -1.59 -75.49 14.24
N ALA A 350 -2.10 -74.78 15.24
CA ALA A 350 -3.50 -74.38 15.37
C ALA A 350 -3.63 -72.88 15.07
N PRO A 351 -4.77 -72.38 14.54
CA PRO A 351 -4.90 -70.98 14.16
C PRO A 351 -4.97 -70.06 15.38
N GLU A 352 -4.15 -69.01 15.41
CA GLU A 352 -4.23 -67.99 16.46
C GLU A 352 -5.52 -67.16 16.33
N SER A 353 -6.13 -66.87 17.48
CA SER A 353 -7.35 -66.06 17.56
C SER A 353 -7.09 -64.62 17.14
N MET A 354 -7.97 -64.06 16.31
CA MET A 354 -7.86 -62.67 15.87
C MET A 354 -7.96 -61.71 17.06
N LYS A 355 -6.82 -61.09 17.41
CA LYS A 355 -6.78 -59.90 18.26
C LYS A 355 -7.63 -58.80 17.60
N PRO A 356 -8.60 -58.18 18.30
CA PRO A 356 -9.43 -57.15 17.70
C PRO A 356 -8.56 -55.96 17.29
N SER A 357 -8.56 -55.64 15.99
CA SER A 357 -7.94 -54.43 15.48
C SER A 357 -8.76 -53.24 15.97
N ILE A 358 -8.21 -52.47 16.92
CA ILE A 358 -8.77 -51.19 17.33
C ILE A 358 -8.40 -50.17 16.25
N THR A 359 -9.03 -50.29 15.09
CA THR A 359 -9.02 -49.23 14.08
C THR A 359 -9.56 -47.97 14.76
N PRO A 360 -8.85 -46.82 14.71
CA PRO A 360 -9.36 -45.58 15.28
C PRO A 360 -10.69 -45.28 14.59
N LYS A 361 -11.79 -45.34 15.37
CA LYS A 361 -13.13 -45.11 14.85
C LYS A 361 -13.21 -43.65 14.46
N SER A 362 -13.07 -43.38 13.16
CA SER A 362 -13.29 -42.06 12.56
C SER A 362 -14.59 -41.49 13.16
N PRO A 363 -14.61 -40.24 13.63
CA PRO A 363 -15.77 -39.70 14.32
C PRO A 363 -17.01 -39.88 13.45
N VAL A 364 -18.08 -40.42 14.04
CA VAL A 364 -19.36 -40.53 13.35
C VAL A 364 -19.77 -39.10 13.02
N ALA A 365 -19.77 -38.75 11.73
CA ALA A 365 -20.07 -37.40 11.29
C ALA A 365 -21.42 -36.98 11.86
N SER A 366 -21.44 -35.84 12.55
CA SER A 366 -22.71 -35.21 12.92
C SER A 366 -23.47 -34.95 11.63
N HIS A 367 -24.76 -35.27 11.63
CA HIS A 367 -25.61 -35.02 10.47
C HIS A 367 -25.69 -33.51 10.27
N ASP A 368 -26.06 -32.82 11.35
CA ASP A 368 -26.10 -31.36 11.44
C ASP A 368 -24.80 -30.88 12.10
N ALA A 369 -23.86 -30.40 11.28
CA ALA A 369 -22.63 -29.77 11.72
C ALA A 369 -22.33 -28.55 10.85
N ILE A 370 -21.97 -27.45 11.51
CA ILE A 370 -21.58 -26.20 10.85
C ILE A 370 -20.26 -25.69 11.41
N LYS A 371 -19.58 -24.88 10.60
CA LYS A 371 -18.46 -24.05 11.00
C LYS A 371 -18.74 -22.62 10.54
N ILE A 372 -18.41 -21.63 11.37
CA ILE A 372 -18.42 -20.23 10.97
C ILE A 372 -16.98 -19.77 10.87
N GLN A 373 -16.62 -19.24 9.71
CA GLN A 373 -15.44 -18.39 9.57
C GLN A 373 -15.84 -16.92 9.66
N TYR A 374 -14.97 -16.09 10.24
CA TYR A 374 -15.22 -14.68 10.48
C TYR A 374 -14.02 -13.83 10.07
N TYR A 375 -14.29 -12.60 9.65
CA TYR A 375 -13.36 -11.47 9.77
C TYR A 375 -14.11 -10.16 10.00
N ASP A 376 -13.40 -9.18 10.56
CA ASP A 376 -13.91 -7.82 10.70
C ASP A 376 -13.51 -6.96 9.49
N SER A 377 -14.45 -6.19 8.97
CA SER A 377 -14.26 -5.26 7.85
C SER A 377 -14.50 -3.80 8.25
N THR A 378 -14.48 -3.51 9.55
CA THR A 378 -14.57 -2.14 10.05
C THR A 378 -13.25 -1.40 9.73
N PRO A 379 -13.29 -0.17 9.17
CA PRO A 379 -12.09 0.64 8.98
C PRO A 379 -11.34 0.89 10.30
N ASN A 380 -10.03 1.10 10.22
CA ASN A 380 -9.13 1.18 11.38
C ASN A 380 -9.60 2.17 12.46
N GLY A 381 -10.07 1.63 13.58
CA GLY A 381 -10.45 2.37 14.79
C GLY A 381 -10.85 1.40 15.89
N ASN A 382 -10.70 1.79 17.16
CA ASN A 382 -11.36 1.08 18.26
C ASN A 382 -12.75 1.67 18.50
N ASP A 383 -12.83 3.00 18.43
CA ASP A 383 -14.04 3.81 18.57
C ASP A 383 -14.65 4.04 17.19
N ILE A 384 -15.75 3.35 16.88
CA ILE A 384 -16.35 3.25 15.54
C ILE A 384 -17.87 3.48 15.59
N ILE A 385 -18.45 4.06 14.53
CA ILE A 385 -19.90 4.38 14.48
C ILE A 385 -20.75 3.27 13.85
N GLN A 386 -20.12 2.30 13.18
CA GLN A 386 -20.77 1.18 12.50
C GLN A 386 -19.84 -0.05 12.58
N ILE A 387 -20.39 -1.20 13.01
CA ILE A 387 -19.68 -2.48 13.03
C ILE A 387 -19.92 -3.20 11.70
N ASN A 388 -18.83 -3.57 11.03
CA ASN A 388 -18.83 -4.22 9.73
C ASN A 388 -18.29 -5.65 9.87
N SER A 389 -19.17 -6.63 9.82
CA SER A 389 -18.87 -8.01 10.18
C SER A 389 -19.11 -8.94 8.98
N VAL A 390 -18.14 -9.82 8.68
CA VAL A 390 -18.21 -10.76 7.54
C VAL A 390 -18.14 -12.21 8.01
N PHE A 391 -19.18 -12.97 7.70
CA PHE A 391 -19.36 -14.36 8.11
C PHE A 391 -19.40 -15.29 6.89
N LYS A 392 -18.72 -16.43 6.99
CA LYS A 392 -18.89 -17.55 6.07
C LYS A 392 -19.33 -18.77 6.85
N LEU A 393 -20.59 -19.15 6.67
CA LEU A 393 -21.18 -20.36 7.23
C LEU A 393 -20.86 -21.54 6.30
N ILE A 394 -20.29 -22.62 6.84
CA ILE A 394 -19.88 -23.82 6.11
C ILE A 394 -20.60 -25.03 6.71
N ASN A 395 -21.27 -25.84 5.88
CA ASN A 395 -21.79 -27.14 6.31
C ASN A 395 -20.63 -28.15 6.36
N THR A 396 -20.29 -28.60 7.57
CA THR A 396 -19.24 -29.59 7.86
C THR A 396 -19.81 -30.97 8.22
N GLY A 397 -21.13 -31.12 8.21
CA GLY A 397 -21.84 -32.38 8.37
C GLY A 397 -21.94 -33.19 7.08
N ASN A 398 -22.82 -34.19 7.06
CA ASN A 398 -23.01 -35.08 5.91
C ASN A 398 -24.43 -35.05 5.31
N THR A 399 -25.34 -34.25 5.87
CA THR A 399 -26.69 -33.99 5.33
C THR A 399 -26.87 -32.52 4.93
N THR A 400 -27.76 -32.24 3.97
CA THR A 400 -28.11 -30.88 3.56
C THR A 400 -28.88 -30.18 4.68
N ILE A 401 -28.42 -28.98 5.05
CA ILE A 401 -29.02 -28.17 6.12
C ILE A 401 -30.03 -27.20 5.50
N ASN A 402 -31.24 -27.15 6.06
CA ASN A 402 -32.23 -26.11 5.75
C ASN A 402 -31.83 -24.82 6.47
N LEU A 403 -31.52 -23.75 5.74
CA LEU A 403 -30.99 -22.52 6.34
C LEU A 403 -32.01 -21.80 7.24
N LYS A 404 -33.31 -22.06 7.09
CA LYS A 404 -34.35 -21.57 8.01
C LYS A 404 -34.18 -22.05 9.45
N ASP A 405 -33.53 -23.19 9.65
CA ASP A 405 -33.30 -23.77 10.97
C ASP A 405 -31.97 -23.27 11.57
N VAL A 406 -31.20 -22.46 10.84
CA VAL A 406 -29.89 -21.94 11.24
C VAL A 406 -30.00 -20.52 11.76
N THR A 407 -29.34 -20.26 12.90
CA THR A 407 -28.98 -18.90 13.33
C THR A 407 -27.51 -18.82 13.70
N PHE A 408 -26.96 -17.61 13.73
CA PHE A 408 -25.66 -17.32 14.32
C PHE A 408 -25.70 -16.02 15.13
N ARG A 409 -24.74 -15.85 16.06
CA ARG A 409 -24.68 -14.68 16.96
C ARG A 409 -23.30 -14.05 17.02
N TYR A 410 -23.27 -12.72 16.88
CA TYR A 410 -22.14 -11.85 17.21
C TYR A 410 -22.42 -11.15 18.53
N TYR A 411 -21.51 -11.28 19.50
CA TYR A 411 -21.61 -10.78 20.88
C TYR A 411 -20.69 -9.58 21.09
N TYR A 412 -21.26 -8.51 21.63
CA TYR A 412 -20.63 -7.20 21.73
C TYR A 412 -21.13 -6.44 22.97
N THR A 413 -20.46 -5.36 23.36
CA THR A 413 -21.05 -4.41 24.31
C THR A 413 -21.65 -3.23 23.57
N ILE A 414 -22.80 -2.73 24.04
CA ILE A 414 -23.47 -1.61 23.37
C ILE A 414 -22.81 -0.26 23.65
N ASP A 415 -21.96 -0.14 24.68
CA ASP A 415 -21.34 1.08 25.24
C ASP A 415 -22.32 2.19 25.68
N SER A 416 -23.12 2.71 24.74
CA SER A 416 -24.20 3.67 24.93
C SER A 416 -25.53 3.10 24.44
N GLU A 417 -26.50 2.96 25.34
CA GLU A 417 -27.81 2.38 25.03
C GLU A 417 -28.58 3.23 24.00
N SER A 418 -28.82 2.67 22.81
CA SER A 418 -29.58 3.32 21.74
C SER A 418 -30.25 2.28 20.83
N PRO A 419 -31.35 2.59 20.12
CA PRO A 419 -31.87 1.75 19.04
C PRO A 419 -30.81 1.49 17.97
N GLN A 420 -30.85 0.31 17.34
CA GLN A 420 -29.83 -0.16 16.40
C GLN A 420 -30.48 -0.67 15.11
N PHE A 421 -29.84 -0.35 13.99
CA PHE A 421 -30.24 -0.75 12.65
C PHE A 421 -29.19 -1.69 12.01
N LEU A 422 -29.63 -2.58 11.12
CA LEU A 422 -28.79 -3.48 10.36
C LEU A 422 -29.09 -3.33 8.86
N ASP A 423 -28.05 -3.07 8.06
CA ASP A 423 -28.03 -3.39 6.64
C ASP A 423 -27.22 -4.68 6.40
N TYR A 424 -27.51 -5.42 5.33
CA TYR A 424 -26.86 -6.71 5.09
C TYR A 424 -26.81 -7.12 3.61
N TRP A 425 -25.85 -7.99 3.30
CA TRP A 425 -25.77 -8.70 2.03
C TRP A 425 -25.59 -10.20 2.28
N ALA A 426 -26.18 -11.05 1.43
CA ALA A 426 -26.05 -12.50 1.50
C ALA A 426 -25.83 -13.08 0.10
N GLN A 427 -24.94 -14.08 0.01
CA GLN A 427 -24.55 -14.69 -1.27
C GLN A 427 -25.66 -15.56 -1.89
N GLU A 428 -26.48 -16.21 -1.07
CA GLU A 428 -27.64 -17.01 -1.51
C GLU A 428 -28.81 -16.11 -1.91
N GLY A 429 -28.82 -15.65 -3.17
CA GLY A 429 -29.69 -14.60 -3.72
C GLY A 429 -31.21 -14.82 -3.73
N GLU A 430 -31.73 -15.84 -3.03
CA GLU A 430 -33.18 -16.02 -2.75
C GLU A 430 -33.48 -16.05 -1.23
N SER A 431 -32.48 -15.85 -0.37
CA SER A 431 -32.59 -16.03 1.08
C SER A 431 -32.44 -14.72 1.85
N SER A 432 -33.50 -13.91 1.91
CA SER A 432 -33.57 -12.75 2.81
C SER A 432 -33.30 -13.16 4.26
N LEU A 433 -32.58 -12.32 5.01
CA LEU A 433 -32.22 -12.63 6.39
C LEU A 433 -33.29 -12.15 7.38
N THR A 434 -33.42 -12.87 8.49
CA THR A 434 -34.00 -12.36 9.74
C THR A 434 -32.89 -11.90 10.66
N TYR A 435 -33.07 -10.80 11.37
CA TYR A 435 -32.13 -10.37 12.41
C TYR A 435 -32.84 -9.84 13.65
N ARG A 436 -32.12 -9.78 14.77
CA ARG A 436 -32.50 -9.02 15.97
C ARG A 436 -31.28 -8.71 16.83
N PHE A 437 -31.25 -7.50 17.39
CA PHE A 437 -30.39 -7.15 18.51
C PHE A 437 -31.08 -7.58 19.80
N VAL A 438 -30.37 -8.33 20.65
CA VAL A 438 -30.92 -8.91 21.88
C VAL A 438 -30.03 -8.54 23.06
N LYS A 439 -30.59 -7.82 24.03
CA LYS A 439 -29.91 -7.54 25.29
C LYS A 439 -29.78 -8.82 26.12
N MET A 440 -28.58 -9.10 26.61
CA MET A 440 -28.29 -10.30 27.37
C MET A 440 -28.89 -10.22 28.78
N SER A 441 -29.65 -11.24 29.17
CA SER A 441 -30.20 -11.37 30.54
C SER A 441 -29.15 -11.66 31.61
N LYS A 442 -27.94 -12.03 31.18
CA LYS A 442 -26.73 -12.19 31.98
C LYS A 442 -25.56 -11.59 31.19
N PRO A 443 -25.31 -10.27 31.28
CA PRO A 443 -24.17 -9.66 30.60
C PRO A 443 -22.84 -10.14 31.21
N THR A 444 -21.78 -10.02 30.41
CA THR A 444 -20.39 -10.28 30.77
C THR A 444 -19.56 -9.02 30.49
N GLU A 445 -18.31 -8.97 30.96
CA GLU A 445 -17.38 -7.84 30.72
C GLU A 445 -17.18 -7.49 29.23
N LYS A 446 -17.36 -8.46 28.33
CA LYS A 446 -17.16 -8.30 26.87
C LYS A 446 -18.43 -8.49 26.03
N ALA A 447 -19.59 -8.67 26.67
CA ALA A 447 -20.85 -8.84 25.95
C ALA A 447 -22.06 -8.52 26.83
N ASP A 448 -22.82 -7.48 26.49
CA ASP A 448 -24.15 -7.20 27.05
C ASP A 448 -25.27 -7.24 26.01
N TYR A 449 -24.92 -7.34 24.72
CA TYR A 449 -25.81 -7.55 23.60
C TYR A 449 -25.31 -8.67 22.67
N TYR A 450 -26.22 -9.20 21.85
CA TYR A 450 -25.84 -9.90 20.62
C TYR A 450 -26.75 -9.55 19.45
N LEU A 451 -26.15 -9.56 18.26
CA LEU A 451 -26.84 -9.57 16.97
C LEU A 451 -27.06 -11.04 16.62
N GLU A 452 -28.31 -11.49 16.63
CA GLU A 452 -28.70 -12.79 16.09
C GLU A 452 -29.17 -12.64 14.65
N VAL A 453 -28.60 -13.44 13.75
CA VAL A 453 -28.94 -13.51 12.32
C VAL A 453 -29.42 -14.91 11.98
N GLY A 454 -30.40 -15.01 11.09
CA GLY A 454 -30.94 -16.27 10.54
C GLY A 454 -31.52 -16.04 9.14
N PHE A 455 -32.07 -17.08 8.51
CA PHE A 455 -32.46 -17.05 7.09
C PHE A 455 -33.96 -17.33 6.89
N LEU A 456 -34.61 -16.65 5.94
CA LEU A 456 -36.00 -16.93 5.54
C LEU A 456 -36.13 -18.05 4.50
N GLY A 457 -35.02 -18.60 4.01
CA GLY A 457 -34.96 -19.59 2.94
C GLY A 457 -33.57 -20.20 2.79
N GLY A 458 -33.36 -20.99 1.73
CA GLY A 458 -32.06 -21.54 1.34
C GLY A 458 -31.76 -22.95 1.87
N GLN A 459 -30.79 -23.62 1.24
CA GLN A 459 -30.30 -24.95 1.60
C GLN A 459 -28.77 -25.01 1.45
N LEU A 460 -28.07 -25.42 2.51
CA LEU A 460 -26.62 -25.55 2.52
C LEU A 460 -26.21 -27.03 2.44
N ASN A 461 -25.75 -27.46 1.26
CA ASN A 461 -25.34 -28.85 1.01
C ASN A 461 -24.03 -29.21 1.75
N PRO A 462 -23.75 -30.50 2.01
CA PRO A 462 -22.50 -30.94 2.65
C PRO A 462 -21.26 -30.41 1.95
N GLY A 463 -20.32 -29.84 2.72
CA GLY A 463 -19.10 -29.25 2.18
C GLY A 463 -19.31 -27.98 1.35
N LYS A 464 -20.44 -27.30 1.51
CA LYS A 464 -20.72 -25.98 0.90
C LYS A 464 -20.78 -24.87 1.93
N GLU A 465 -20.46 -23.67 1.44
CA GLU A 465 -20.44 -22.42 2.16
C GLU A 465 -21.47 -21.41 1.63
N THR A 466 -21.89 -20.48 2.50
CA THR A 466 -22.57 -19.24 2.13
C THR A 466 -21.96 -18.07 2.91
N VAL A 467 -21.85 -16.91 2.28
CA VAL A 467 -21.35 -15.68 2.90
C VAL A 467 -22.50 -14.74 3.27
N VAL A 468 -22.39 -14.14 4.45
CA VAL A 468 -23.25 -13.05 4.95
C VAL A 468 -22.35 -11.91 5.40
N VAL A 469 -22.67 -10.69 4.96
CA VAL A 469 -22.05 -9.44 5.41
C VAL A 469 -23.11 -8.62 6.13
N THR A 470 -22.74 -8.00 7.25
CA THR A 470 -23.62 -7.16 8.08
C THR A 470 -22.94 -5.85 8.42
N TRP A 471 -23.68 -4.75 8.28
CA TRP A 471 -23.28 -3.40 8.69
C TRP A 471 -24.30 -2.89 9.70
N PHE A 472 -23.92 -2.70 10.97
CA PHE A 472 -24.86 -2.22 11.99
C PHE A 472 -24.37 -1.01 12.78
N ASN A 473 -25.28 -0.06 13.01
CA ASN A 473 -25.04 1.19 13.71
C ASN A 473 -26.21 1.54 14.63
N LYS A 474 -25.97 2.44 15.59
CA LYS A 474 -27.02 3.06 16.41
C LYS A 474 -27.77 4.09 15.56
N GLU A 475 -29.05 4.31 15.84
CA GLU A 475 -29.87 5.31 15.13
C GLU A 475 -29.37 6.75 15.37
N ASP A 476 -28.71 6.99 16.52
CA ASP A 476 -28.07 8.27 16.86
C ASP A 476 -26.61 8.41 16.41
N TRP A 477 -26.06 7.38 15.75
CA TRP A 477 -24.64 7.30 15.34
C TRP A 477 -23.61 7.44 16.48
N SER A 478 -24.00 7.16 17.73
CA SER A 478 -23.04 7.11 18.84
C SER A 478 -22.09 5.92 18.72
N ILE A 479 -20.87 6.12 19.23
CA ILE A 479 -19.70 5.23 19.07
C ILE A 479 -19.89 3.89 19.79
N TYR A 480 -19.34 2.81 19.22
CA TYR A 480 -19.01 1.56 19.91
C TYR A 480 -17.48 1.45 20.09
N ASN A 481 -17.03 0.76 21.14
CA ASN A 481 -15.63 0.43 21.38
C ASN A 481 -15.37 -1.05 21.09
N GLN A 482 -15.16 -1.37 19.82
CA GLN A 482 -15.12 -2.75 19.31
C GLN A 482 -14.05 -3.64 20.00
N LYS A 483 -12.99 -3.04 20.56
CA LYS A 483 -11.95 -3.77 21.31
C LYS A 483 -12.47 -4.41 22.61
N ASN A 484 -13.57 -3.90 23.17
CA ASN A 484 -14.19 -4.50 24.36
C ASN A 484 -15.07 -5.72 24.03
N ASP A 485 -15.49 -5.92 22.78
CA ASP A 485 -16.37 -7.02 22.35
C ASP A 485 -15.81 -8.43 22.56
N TYR A 486 -16.71 -9.41 22.64
CA TYR A 486 -16.40 -10.83 22.73
C TYR A 486 -16.17 -11.46 21.35
N SER A 487 -16.97 -11.08 20.34
CA SER A 487 -16.90 -11.63 18.99
C SER A 487 -15.95 -10.88 18.05
N TYR A 488 -15.48 -9.68 18.39
CA TYR A 488 -14.53 -8.92 17.56
C TYR A 488 -13.20 -9.67 17.38
N ASN A 489 -12.70 -9.66 16.14
CA ASN A 489 -11.47 -10.34 15.77
C ASN A 489 -10.37 -9.33 15.42
N LEU A 490 -9.44 -9.13 16.35
CA LEU A 490 -8.22 -8.33 16.15
C LEU A 490 -7.21 -8.97 15.18
N SER A 491 -7.36 -10.25 14.84
CA SER A 491 -6.42 -10.98 13.97
C SER A 491 -6.88 -11.03 12.50
N SER A 492 -6.13 -10.30 11.68
CA SER A 492 -6.30 -10.06 10.24
C SER A 492 -7.51 -9.20 9.83
N PHE A 493 -7.22 -8.29 8.91
CA PHE A 493 -8.23 -7.63 8.09
C PHE A 493 -8.50 -8.52 6.85
N TYR A 494 -9.78 -8.72 6.50
CA TYR A 494 -10.23 -9.36 5.25
C TYR A 494 -9.86 -10.84 5.01
N THR A 495 -9.29 -11.55 6.00
CA THR A 495 -8.98 -12.99 5.90
C THR A 495 -9.88 -13.84 6.80
N TYR A 496 -10.54 -14.85 6.22
CA TYR A 496 -11.47 -15.72 6.95
C TYR A 496 -10.77 -16.66 7.95
N HIS A 497 -10.97 -16.44 9.25
CA HIS A 497 -10.50 -17.34 10.32
C HIS A 497 -11.62 -18.21 10.88
N ASP A 498 -11.32 -19.46 11.26
CA ASP A 498 -12.21 -20.36 11.99
C ASP A 498 -12.52 -19.79 13.39
N TRP A 499 -13.61 -19.04 13.51
CA TRP A 499 -13.80 -18.13 14.65
C TRP A 499 -14.83 -18.65 15.64
N LYS A 500 -14.34 -19.16 16.77
CA LYS A 500 -15.14 -19.79 17.82
C LYS A 500 -15.91 -18.80 18.71
N TYR A 501 -15.62 -17.50 18.65
CA TYR A 501 -16.29 -16.49 19.47
C TYR A 501 -17.53 -15.88 18.80
N VAL A 502 -17.83 -16.30 17.57
CA VAL A 502 -19.15 -16.20 16.94
C VAL A 502 -19.79 -17.58 17.05
N THR A 503 -21.03 -17.66 17.54
CA THR A 503 -21.72 -18.94 17.73
C THR A 503 -22.69 -19.24 16.61
N GLY A 504 -22.89 -20.53 16.31
CA GLY A 504 -23.81 -21.03 15.29
C GLY A 504 -24.72 -22.12 15.85
N TYR A 505 -26.00 -22.06 15.50
CA TYR A 505 -27.07 -22.92 16.02
C TYR A 505 -27.82 -23.59 14.88
N ILE A 506 -28.36 -24.79 15.14
CA ILE A 506 -29.31 -25.47 14.26
C ILE A 506 -30.49 -25.93 15.11
N CYS A 507 -31.72 -25.59 14.72
CA CYS A 507 -32.95 -25.77 15.51
C CYS A 507 -32.88 -25.14 16.92
N GLY A 508 -32.02 -24.13 17.10
CA GLY A 508 -31.73 -23.50 18.40
C GLY A 508 -30.71 -24.25 19.27
N GLU A 509 -30.23 -25.42 18.88
CA GLU A 509 -29.12 -26.11 19.55
C GLU A 509 -27.77 -25.56 19.07
N LEU A 510 -26.85 -25.26 19.99
CA LEU A 510 -25.49 -24.82 19.67
C LEU A 510 -24.71 -25.92 18.91
N LYS A 511 -24.18 -25.58 17.73
CA LYS A 511 -23.37 -26.47 16.87
C LYS A 511 -21.97 -25.94 16.59
N TRP A 512 -21.75 -24.62 16.70
CA TRP A 512 -20.44 -23.98 16.52
C TRP A 512 -20.21 -22.89 17.56
N GLY A 513 -18.95 -22.73 18.00
CA GLY A 513 -18.49 -21.64 18.85
C GLY A 513 -18.68 -21.85 20.35
N ILE A 514 -18.43 -20.78 21.11
CA ILE A 514 -18.52 -20.69 22.57
C ILE A 514 -19.36 -19.45 22.90
N GLU A 515 -20.37 -19.59 23.76
CA GLU A 515 -21.16 -18.44 24.26
C GLU A 515 -20.42 -17.71 25.39
N PRO A 516 -20.57 -16.38 25.55
CA PRO A 516 -19.98 -15.65 26.66
C PRO A 516 -20.49 -16.15 28.03
N GLY A 517 -19.57 -16.41 28.97
CA GLY A 517 -19.89 -16.74 30.36
C GLY A 517 -20.15 -18.22 30.67
N ASN A 518 -19.86 -19.13 29.73
CA ASN A 518 -19.77 -20.59 29.96
C ASN A 518 -18.33 -21.05 30.19
#